data_AF-A0A7V9MTQ6-F1
#
_entry.id   AF-A0A7V9MTQ6-F1
#
_cell.length_a   1.000
_cell.length_b   1.000
_cell.length_c   1.000
_cell.angle_alpha   90.00
_cell.angle_beta   90.00
_cell.angle_gamma   90.00
#
_symmetry.space_group_name_H-M   'P 1'
#
loop_
_entity.id
_entity.type
_entity.pdbx_description
1 polymer ?
#
loop_
_entity_poly.entity_id
_entity_poly.type
_entity_poly.pdbx_seq_one_letter_code
_entity_poly.pdbx_strand_id
1 'polypeptide(L)' 'MSLIRGLFWIVLFAFFTFCFVVLFEYGTHDFANGFQKEFERVKAFAKEATTKPAKTDKAKK' A
#
# COMPACT_ATOMS: atom_id res chain seq x y z
N MET A 1 -23.38 -4.58 -11.01
CA MET A 1 -23.09 -6.02 -10.78
C MET A 1 -21.65 -6.40 -11.13
N SER A 2 -21.12 -5.99 -12.30
CA SER A 2 -19.73 -6.33 -12.70
C SER A 2 -18.65 -5.45 -12.03
N LEU A 3 -18.88 -4.13 -11.93
CA LEU A 3 -17.88 -3.18 -11.40
C LEU A 3 -17.50 -3.41 -9.93
N ILE A 4 -18.49 -3.64 -9.06
CA ILE A 4 -18.24 -3.97 -7.64
C ILE A 4 -17.47 -5.29 -7.49
N ARG A 5 -17.74 -6.27 -8.36
CA ARG A 5 -17.01 -7.54 -8.37
C ARG A 5 -15.55 -7.35 -8.77
N GLY A 6 -15.29 -6.54 -9.79
CA GLY A 6 -13.94 -6.20 -10.23
C GLY A 6 -13.16 -5.43 -9.16
N LEU A 7 -13.77 -4.39 -8.57
CA LEU A 7 -13.13 -3.61 -7.51
C LEU A 7 -12.85 -4.46 -6.27
N PHE A 8 -13.79 -5.32 -5.88
CA PHE A 8 -13.58 -6.28 -4.80
C PHE A 8 -12.38 -7.18 -5.06
N TRP A 9 -12.27 -7.73 -6.27
CA TRP A 9 -11.15 -8.59 -6.66
C TRP A 9 -9.82 -7.84 -6.65
N ILE A 10 -9.78 -6.58 -7.08
CA ILE A 10 -8.57 -5.76 -7.06
C ILE A 10 -8.12 -5.48 -5.63
N VAL A 11 -9.04 -5.06 -4.76
CA VAL A 11 -8.73 -4.80 -3.34
C VAL A 11 -8.26 -6.08 -2.65
N LEU A 12 -8.94 -7.19 -2.90
CA LEU A 12 -8.58 -8.49 -2.34
C LEU A 12 -7.20 -8.94 -2.85
N PHE A 13 -6.91 -8.79 -4.14
CA PHE A 13 -5.59 -9.07 -4.71
C PHE A 13 -4.48 -8.21 -4.07
N ALA A 14 -4.70 -6.89 -3.94
CA ALA A 14 -3.76 -5.98 -3.29
C ALA A 14 -3.55 -6.34 -1.81
N PHE A 15 -4.61 -6.70 -1.08
CA PHE A 15 -4.53 -7.13 0.31
C PHE A 15 -3.73 -8.43 0.46
N PHE A 16 -4.02 -9.44 -0.36
CA PHE A 16 -3.31 -10.71 -0.31
C PHE A 16 -1.83 -10.55 -0.68
N THR A 17 -1.53 -9.79 -1.74
CA THR A 17 -0.13 -9.50 -2.12
C THR A 17 0.62 -8.77 -1.01
N PHE A 18 0.01 -7.80 -0.35
CA PHE A 18 0.59 -7.14 0.83
C PHE A 18 0.85 -8.14 1.97
N CYS A 19 -0.13 -8.98 2.31
CA CYS A 19 0.06 -10.03 3.32
C CYS A 19 1.18 -10.99 2.95
N PHE A 20 1.32 -11.40 1.68
CA PHE A 20 2.43 -12.25 1.26
C PHE A 20 3.78 -11.56 1.43
N VAL A 21 3.90 -10.28 1.06
CA VAL A 21 5.14 -9.50 1.26
C VAL A 21 5.51 -9.47 2.74
N VAL A 22 4.57 -9.11 3.62
CA VAL A 22 4.81 -9.10 5.07
C VAL A 22 5.19 -10.49 5.58
N LEU A 23 4.54 -11.55 5.09
CA LEU A 23 4.84 -12.92 5.47
C LEU A 23 6.23 -13.37 5.01
N PHE A 24 6.67 -12.97 3.81
CA PHE A 24 8.01 -13.28 3.30
C PHE A 24 9.10 -12.48 4.00
N GLU A 25 8.80 -11.23 4.37
CA GLU A 25 9.78 -10.31 4.94
C GLU A 25 9.98 -10.50 6.45
N TYR A 26 8.90 -10.80 7.19
CA TYR A 26 8.92 -10.96 8.65
C TYR A 26 8.64 -12.40 9.12
N GLY A 27 8.18 -13.30 8.24
CA GLY A 27 7.83 -14.67 8.60
C GLY A 27 6.49 -14.80 9.33
N THR A 28 6.06 -16.06 9.55
CA THR A 28 4.79 -16.38 10.24
C THR A 28 4.82 -16.08 11.75
N HIS A 29 6.01 -16.08 12.36
CA HIS A 29 6.19 -15.85 13.79
C HIS A 29 5.95 -14.38 14.20
N ASP A 30 6.41 -13.44 13.36
CA ASP A 30 6.32 -12.00 13.65
C ASP A 30 5.37 -11.26 12.70
N PHE A 31 4.46 -11.99 12.03
CA PHE A 31 3.56 -11.45 11.01
C PHE A 31 2.76 -10.23 11.51
N ALA A 32 2.18 -10.30 12.71
CA ALA A 32 1.38 -9.19 13.26
C ALA A 32 2.21 -7.92 13.48
N ASN A 33 3.45 -8.09 13.96
CA ASN A 33 4.37 -6.98 14.23
C ASN A 33 4.92 -6.39 12.92
N GLY A 34 5.25 -7.25 11.95
CA GLY A 34 5.62 -6.87 10.59
C GLY A 34 4.50 -6.16 9.84
N PHE A 35 3.25 -6.63 9.99
CA PHE A 35 2.08 -6.01 9.37
C PHE A 35 1.85 -4.60 9.89
N GLN A 36 1.99 -4.38 11.21
CA GLN A 36 1.88 -3.04 11.79
C GLN A 36 2.98 -2.09 11.28
N LYS A 37 4.24 -2.56 11.24
CA LYS A 37 5.36 -1.76 10.70
C LYS A 37 5.16 -1.37 9.23
N GLU A 38 4.79 -2.33 8.38
CA GLU A 38 4.55 -2.06 6.96
C GLU A 38 3.31 -1.19 6.76
N PHE A 39 2.26 -1.38 7.57
CA PHE A 39 1.10 -0.51 7.53
C PHE A 39 1.44 0.94 7.90
N GLU A 40 2.29 1.16 8.91
CA GLU A 40 2.78 2.49 9.25
C GLU A 40 3.60 3.12 8.12
N ARG A 41 4.49 2.35 7.47
CA ARG A 41 5.22 2.82 6.28
C ARG A 41 4.28 3.20 5.16
N VAL A 42 3.37 2.31 4.75
CA VAL A 42 2.40 2.56 3.68
C VAL A 42 1.53 3.78 4.01
N LYS A 43 1.10 3.94 5.27
CA LYS A 43 0.35 5.11 5.74
C LYS A 43 1.17 6.40 5.64
N ALA A 44 2.46 6.36 6.00
CA ALA A 44 3.36 7.50 5.86
C ALA A 44 3.56 7.85 4.38
N PHE A 45 3.83 6.87 3.52
CA PHE A 45 3.91 7.05 2.06
C PHE A 45 2.62 7.61 1.47
N ALA A 46 1.46 7.09 1.87
CA ALA A 46 0.17 7.58 1.40
C ALA A 46 -0.06 9.03 1.82
N LYS A 47 0.24 9.38 3.08
CA LYS A 47 0.21 10.77 3.55
C LYS A 47 1.18 11.65 2.77
N GLU A 48 2.38 11.18 2.49
CA GLU A 48 3.37 11.94 1.73
C GLU A 48 2.92 12.12 0.26
N ALA A 49 2.33 11.08 -0.34
CA ALA A 49 1.78 11.12 -1.70
C ALA A 49 0.58 12.07 -1.82
N THR A 50 -0.24 12.21 -0.78
CA THR A 50 -1.33 13.21 -0.76
C THR A 50 -0.86 14.61 -0.38
N THR A 51 0.22 14.73 0.40
CA THR A 51 0.79 16.01 0.85
C THR A 51 1.79 16.59 -0.14
N LYS A 52 2.30 15.80 -1.08
CA LYS A 52 3.08 16.26 -2.21
C LYS A 52 2.09 16.61 -3.32
N PRO A 53 1.56 17.85 -3.42
CA PRO A 53 1.04 18.29 -4.70
C PRO A 53 2.17 18.06 -5.70
N ALA A 54 1.81 17.54 -6.88
CA ALA A 54 2.72 17.39 -7.99
C ALA A 54 3.70 18.57 -7.94
N LYS A 55 5.01 18.29 -7.79
CA LYS A 55 6.00 19.29 -8.14
C LYS A 55 5.65 19.61 -9.59
N THR A 56 4.96 20.73 -9.76
CA THR A 56 4.70 21.35 -11.02
C THR A 56 6.06 21.50 -11.66
N ASP A 57 6.40 20.55 -12.52
CA ASP A 57 7.49 20.66 -13.47
C ASP A 57 7.02 21.62 -14.57
N LYS A 58 6.75 22.86 -14.14
CA LYS A 58 6.66 24.06 -14.96
C LYS A 58 7.39 25.14 -14.19
N ALA A 59 8.72 25.14 -14.26
CA ALA A 59 9.54 26.35 -14.34
C ALA A 59 11.04 26.04 -14.16
N LYS A 60 11.71 25.74 -15.27
CA LYS A 60 13.07 26.15 -15.62
C LYS A 60 13.41 25.43 -16.93
N LYS A 61 13.78 26.07 -18.02
CA LYS A 61 14.05 27.46 -18.37
C LYS A 61 14.07 27.47 -19.91
#